data_AF-X1AQR0-F1
#
_entry.id   AF-X1AQR0-F1
#
_cell.length_a   1.000
_cell.length_b   1.000
_cell.length_c   1.000
_cell.angle_alpha   90.00
_cell.angle_beta   90.00
_cell.angle_gamma   90.00
#
_symmetry.space_group_name_H-M   'P 1'
#
loop_
_entity.id
_entity.type
_entity.pdbx_description
1 polymer ?
#
loop_
_entity_poly.entity_id
_entity_poly.type
_entity_poly.pdbx_seq_one_letter_code
_entity_poly.pdbx_strand_id
1 'polypeptide(L)'
;TYEVLGGGEFLKFIMREIFKIIKENFILLLGTGLFTYRLFSFNSYYYDGIKFPSIYEKYTLSSTITYPIATYYYYDSTDLILLTVGVILIAIGLIKIRKKKDKN
;
A
#
# COMPACT_ATOMS: atom_id res chain seq x y z
N THR A 1 37.79 -1.87 -16.44
CA THR A 1 38.73 -2.17 -15.36
C THR A 1 37.99 -2.86 -14.22
N TYR A 2 37.59 -4.12 -14.43
CA TYR A 2 36.83 -4.91 -13.43
C TYR A 2 37.55 -6.21 -13.05
N GLU A 3 38.75 -6.42 -13.59
CA GLU A 3 39.59 -7.52 -13.18
C GLU A 3 40.33 -7.14 -11.89
N VAL A 4 40.29 -8.07 -10.93
CA VAL A 4 40.94 -8.03 -9.60
C VAL A 4 40.19 -7.26 -8.50
N LEU A 5 38.89 -7.53 -8.33
CA LEU A 5 38.26 -7.43 -7.00
C LEU A 5 37.91 -8.85 -6.56
N GLY A 6 38.58 -9.36 -5.54
CA GLY A 6 38.20 -10.63 -4.92
C GLY A 6 36.73 -10.60 -4.52
N GLY A 7 36.03 -11.75 -4.55
CA GLY A 7 34.57 -11.81 -4.43
C GLY A 7 33.98 -11.01 -3.25
N GLY A 8 34.69 -10.91 -2.13
CA GLY A 8 34.30 -10.07 -0.99
C GLY A 8 34.42 -8.56 -1.22
N GLU A 9 35.46 -8.08 -1.90
CA GLU A 9 35.64 -6.66 -2.22
C GLU A 9 34.66 -6.20 -3.31
N PHE A 10 34.32 -7.08 -4.26
CA PHE A 10 33.26 -6.82 -5.24
C PHE A 10 31.88 -6.67 -4.58
N LEU A 11 31.54 -7.56 -3.64
CA LEU A 11 30.30 -7.47 -2.85
C LEU A 11 30.21 -6.16 -2.06
N LYS A 12 31.30 -5.75 -1.40
CA LYS A 12 31.36 -4.46 -0.69
C LYS A 12 31.11 -3.28 -1.61
N PHE A 13 31.72 -3.29 -2.81
CA PHE A 13 31.51 -2.25 -3.82
C PHE A 13 30.03 -2.16 -4.24
N ILE A 14 29.40 -3.29 -4.58
CA ILE A 14 27.98 -3.34 -4.93
C ILE A 14 27.10 -2.80 -3.80
N MET A 15 27.32 -3.26 -2.57
CA MET A 15 26.53 -2.82 -1.41
C MET A 15 26.62 -1.31 -1.19
N ARG A 16 27.81 -0.73 -1.41
CA ARG A 16 28.03 0.72 -1.28
C ARG A 16 27.23 1.50 -2.32
N GLU A 17 27.22 1.05 -3.57
CA GLU A 17 26.47 1.70 -4.64
C GLU A 17 24.96 1.58 -4.43
N ILE A 18 24.47 0.39 -4.03
CA ILE A 18 23.06 0.18 -3.68
C ILE A 18 22.65 1.13 -2.56
N PHE A 19 23.44 1.23 -1.48
CA PHE A 19 23.13 2.10 -0.36
C PHE A 19 23.08 3.59 -0.78
N LYS A 20 23.95 4.00 -1.69
CA LYS A 20 23.94 5.36 -2.26
C LYS A 20 22.64 5.63 -3.02
N ILE A 21 22.21 4.70 -3.88
CA ILE A 21 20.96 4.80 -4.64
C ILE A 21 19.76 4.86 -3.69
N ILE A 22 19.72 4.01 -2.67
CA ILE A 22 18.65 3.99 -1.65
C ILE A 22 18.61 5.33 -0.92
N LYS A 23 19.75 5.82 -0.44
CA LYS A 23 19.83 7.10 0.28
C LYS A 23 19.34 8.27 -0.58
N GLU A 24 19.67 8.26 -1.86
CA GLU A 24 19.29 9.32 -2.78
C GLU A 24 17.77 9.34 -3.05
N ASN A 25 17.17 8.15 -3.19
CA ASN A 25 15.77 7.94 -3.56
C ASN A 25 14.87 7.53 -2.39
N PHE A 26 15.35 7.66 -1.14
CA PHE A 26 14.67 7.15 0.05
C PHE A 26 13.21 7.61 0.18
N ILE A 27 12.94 8.88 -0.12
CA ILE A 27 11.58 9.46 -0.05
C ILE A 27 10.65 8.76 -1.05
N LEU A 28 11.11 8.54 -2.28
CA LEU A 28 10.33 7.86 -3.31
C LEU A 28 10.09 6.40 -2.91
N LEU A 29 11.15 5.73 -2.44
CA LEU A 29 11.09 4.33 -1.99
C LEU A 29 10.10 4.15 -0.83
N LEU A 30 10.18 5.02 0.17
CA LEU A 30 9.27 5.05 1.32
C LEU A 30 7.82 5.31 0.88
N GLY A 31 7.61 6.30 0.02
CA GLY A 31 6.28 6.62 -0.53
C GLY A 31 5.67 5.45 -1.30
N THR A 32 6.44 4.81 -2.18
CA THR A 32 6.00 3.62 -2.91
C THR A 32 5.69 2.45 -1.99
N GLY A 33 6.50 2.24 -0.94
CA GLY A 33 6.29 1.16 0.03
C GLY A 33 5.02 1.37 0.86
N LEU A 34 4.80 2.57 1.39
CA LEU A 34 3.57 2.88 2.15
C LEU A 34 2.33 2.78 1.27
N PHE A 35 2.41 3.29 0.03
CA PHE A 35 1.32 3.24 -0.93
C PHE A 35 0.96 1.80 -1.28
N THR A 36 1.91 0.97 -1.71
CA THR A 36 1.63 -0.41 -2.11
C THR A 36 1.21 -1.29 -0.94
N TYR A 37 1.84 -1.12 0.23
CA TYR A 37 1.46 -1.86 1.44
C TYR A 37 0.00 -1.61 1.83
N ARG A 38 -0.43 -0.34 1.78
CA ARG A 38 -1.81 0.02 2.15
C ARG A 38 -2.83 -0.18 1.05
N LEU A 39 -2.44 -0.14 -0.22
CA LEU A 39 -3.35 -0.41 -1.33
C LEU A 39 -4.03 -1.78 -1.22
N PHE A 40 -3.40 -2.76 -0.59
CA PHE A 40 -3.96 -4.10 -0.39
C PHE A 40 -4.38 -4.41 1.05
N SER A 41 -4.37 -3.41 1.94
CA SER A 41 -4.73 -3.53 3.36
C SER A 41 -6.22 -3.26 3.57
N PHE A 42 -7.09 -4.01 2.89
CA PHE A 42 -8.53 -3.87 3.09
C PHE A 42 -8.97 -4.61 4.34
N ASN A 43 -9.83 -3.99 5.15
CA ASN A 43 -10.57 -4.71 6.17
C ASN A 43 -11.87 -5.25 5.56
N SER A 44 -12.14 -6.53 5.79
CA SER A 44 -13.45 -7.12 5.54
C SER A 44 -14.22 -7.19 6.85
N TYR A 45 -15.38 -6.54 6.90
CA TYR A 45 -16.35 -6.81 7.93
C TYR A 45 -17.30 -7.89 7.43
N TYR A 46 -17.30 -9.03 8.11
CA TYR A 46 -18.31 -10.05 7.90
C TYR A 46 -19.59 -9.59 8.59
N TYR A 47 -20.48 -8.96 7.83
CA TYR A 47 -21.85 -8.78 8.28
C TYR A 47 -22.57 -10.10 8.06
N ASP A 48 -22.52 -10.97 9.06
CA ASP A 48 -23.50 -12.04 9.18
C ASP A 48 -24.84 -11.31 9.27
N GLY A 49 -25.69 -11.52 8.26
CA GLY A 49 -26.79 -10.62 7.92
C GLY A 49 -27.46 -10.11 9.18
N ILE A 50 -27.27 -8.81 9.47
CA ILE A 50 -28.04 -8.14 10.51
C ILE A 50 -29.48 -8.49 10.15
N LYS A 51 -30.12 -9.28 11.02
CA LYS A 51 -31.56 -9.26 11.16
C LYS A 51 -31.86 -7.79 11.43
N PHE A 52 -32.06 -7.02 10.36
CA PHE A 52 -32.79 -5.79 10.47
C PHE A 52 -34.08 -6.23 11.16
N PRO A 53 -34.43 -5.70 12.34
CA PRO A 53 -35.82 -5.78 12.77
C PRO A 53 -36.55 -4.95 11.71
N SER A 54 -36.86 -5.60 10.58
CA SER A 54 -37.70 -5.01 9.57
C SER A 54 -38.97 -4.69 10.33
N ILE A 55 -39.43 -3.46 10.20
CA ILE A 55 -40.69 -2.98 10.77
C ILE A 55 -41.89 -3.73 10.12
N TYR A 56 -41.60 -4.79 9.34
CA TYR A 56 -42.49 -5.63 8.54
C TYR A 56 -42.54 -7.09 9.01
N GLU A 57 -42.01 -7.44 10.19
CA GLU A 57 -42.11 -8.79 10.77
C GLU A 57 -43.53 -9.15 11.27
N LYS A 58 -44.59 -8.74 10.55
CA LYS A 58 -45.99 -9.13 10.83
C LYS A 58 -46.56 -10.15 9.85
N TYR A 59 -45.80 -10.62 8.85
CA TYR A 59 -46.31 -11.64 7.93
C TYR A 59 -45.33 -12.78 7.78
N THR A 60 -45.63 -13.86 8.52
CA THR A 60 -45.06 -15.19 8.33
C THR A 60 -45.26 -15.68 6.90
N LEU A 61 -44.17 -15.97 6.20
CA LEU A 61 -44.15 -17.03 5.21
C LEU A 61 -42.83 -17.79 5.33
N SER A 62 -42.95 -19.10 5.52
CA SER A 62 -41.88 -20.09 5.45
C SER A 62 -41.15 -19.97 4.11
N SER A 63 -40.15 -19.11 4.07
CA SER A 63 -39.16 -19.03 3.01
C SER A 63 -37.83 -19.06 3.73
N THR A 64 -37.04 -20.09 3.47
CA THR A 64 -35.62 -20.08 3.80
C THR A 64 -35.00 -18.98 2.95
N ILE A 65 -35.03 -17.74 3.44
CA ILE A 65 -34.38 -16.61 2.78
C ILE A 65 -32.88 -16.81 3.01
N THR A 66 -32.23 -17.44 2.03
CA THR A 66 -30.77 -17.45 1.96
C THR A 66 -30.34 -16.05 1.58
N TYR A 67 -30.17 -15.18 2.58
CA TYR A 67 -29.62 -13.85 2.36
C TYR A 67 -28.22 -14.01 1.76
N PRO A 68 -27.90 -13.35 0.63
CA PRO A 68 -26.54 -13.36 0.14
C PRO A 68 -25.66 -12.73 1.21
N ILE A 69 -24.68 -13.49 1.68
CA ILE A 69 -23.64 -12.97 2.57
C ILE A 69 -22.88 -11.92 1.77
N ALA A 70 -23.12 -10.65 2.09
CA ALA A 70 -22.45 -9.53 1.45
C ALA A 70 -21.19 -9.23 2.26
N THR A 71 -20.02 -9.61 1.72
CA THR A 71 -18.73 -9.18 2.26
C THR A 71 -18.43 -7.78 1.74
N TYR A 72 -18.39 -6.80 2.63
CA TYR A 72 -18.01 -5.44 2.28
C TYR A 72 -16.55 -5.19 2.63
N TYR A 73 -15.78 -4.70 1.65
CA TYR A 73 -14.39 -4.29 1.81
C TYR A 73 -14.33 -2.77 1.98
N TYR A 74 -13.76 -2.33 3.09
CA TYR A 74 -13.52 -0.91 3.35
C TYR A 74 -12.08 -0.72 3.80
N TYR A 75 -11.53 0.45 3.49
CA TYR A 75 -10.29 0.89 4.12
C TYR A 75 -10.61 1.50 5.48
N ASP A 76 -9.78 1.17 6.48
CA ASP A 76 -9.78 1.95 7.71
C ASP A 76 -9.31 3.38 7.38
N SER A 77 -9.80 4.35 8.15
CA SER A 77 -9.28 5.71 8.23
C SER A 77 -7.74 5.76 8.29
N THR A 78 -7.13 4.86 9.05
CA THR A 78 -5.66 4.75 9.16
C THR A 78 -5.01 4.35 7.83
N ASP A 79 -5.63 3.43 7.10
CA ASP A 79 -5.13 2.97 5.80
C ASP A 79 -5.24 4.07 4.75
N LEU A 80 -6.34 4.82 4.76
CA LEU A 80 -6.53 5.99 3.89
C LEU A 80 -5.50 7.09 4.15
N ILE A 81 -5.21 7.39 5.42
CA ILE A 81 -4.19 8.38 5.80
C ILE A 81 -2.82 7.93 5.27
N LEU A 82 -2.43 6.69 5.51
CA LEU A 82 -1.12 6.17 5.09
C LEU A 82 -1.00 6.07 3.57
N LEU A 83 -2.09 5.74 2.86
CA LEU A 83 -2.15 5.74 1.41
C LEU A 83 -1.94 7.17 0.86
N THR A 84 -2.60 8.16 1.47
CA THR A 84 -2.45 9.58 1.12
C THR A 84 -1.03 10.07 1.37
N VAL A 85 -0.45 9.75 2.52
CA VAL A 85 0.95 10.07 2.85
C VAL A 85 1.90 9.41 1.82
N GLY A 86 1.64 8.16 1.43
CA GLY A 86 2.40 7.46 0.39
C GLY A 86 2.40 8.23 -0.95
N VAL A 87 1.23 8.67 -1.41
CA VAL A 87 1.10 9.47 -2.66
C VAL A 87 1.86 10.78 -2.57
N ILE A 88 1.77 11.49 -1.44
CA ILE A 88 2.49 12.76 -1.23
C ILE A 88 4.00 12.54 -1.32
N LEU A 89 4.52 11.49 -0.68
CA LEU A 89 5.95 11.16 -0.71
C LEU A 89 6.41 10.76 -2.12
N ILE A 90 5.60 10.02 -2.88
CA ILE A 90 5.88 9.73 -4.30
C ILE A 90 5.98 11.03 -5.11
N ALA A 91 5.02 11.92 -4.96
CA ALA A 91 5.01 13.20 -5.67
C ALA A 91 6.25 14.05 -5.33
N ILE A 92 6.61 14.16 -4.05
CA ILE A 92 7.82 14.87 -3.61
C ILE A 92 9.08 14.22 -4.20
N GLY A 93 9.16 12.89 -4.19
CA GLY A 93 10.27 12.14 -4.77
C GLY A 93 10.44 12.40 -6.26
N LEU A 94 9.34 12.38 -7.03
CA LEU A 94 9.35 12.69 -8.46
C LEU A 94 9.74 14.15 -8.75
N ILE A 95 9.23 15.10 -7.97
CA ILE A 95 9.60 16.52 -8.09
C ILE A 95 11.11 16.72 -7.82
N LYS A 96 11.66 16.04 -6.81
CA LYS A 96 13.09 16.09 -6.49
C LYS A 96 13.94 15.57 -7.65
N ILE A 97 13.56 14.44 -8.26
CA ILE A 97 14.25 13.87 -9.42
C ILE A 97 14.21 14.83 -10.60
N ARG A 98 13.04 15.40 -10.91
CA ARG A 98 12.88 16.39 -11.99
C ARG A 98 13.77 17.63 -11.76
N LYS A 99 13.73 18.22 -10.56
CA LYS A 99 14.58 19.37 -10.21
C LYS A 99 16.07 19.08 -10.30
N LYS A 100 16.50 17.84 -10.05
CA LYS A 100 17.90 17.44 -10.20
C LYS A 100 18.29 17.32 -11.68
N LYS A 101 17.39 16.80 -12.53
CA LYS A 101 17.58 16.74 -13.98
C LYS A 101 17.68 18.13 -14.61
N ASP A 102 16.86 19.08 -14.15
CA ASP A 102 16.85 20.45 -14.70
C ASP A 102 18.09 21.30 -14.30
N LYS A 103 18.88 20.84 -13.32
CA LYS A 103 20.08 21.53 -12.80
C LYS A 103 21.40 20.99 -13.35
N ASN A 104 21.38 19.86 -14.05
CA ASN A 104 22.54 19.19 -14.65
C ASN A 104 22.46 19.29 -16.17
#